data_AF-A0A9E0VV47-F1
#
_entry.id   AF-A0A9E0VV47-F1
#
_cell.length_a   1.000
_cell.length_b   1.000
_cell.length_c   1.000
_cell.angle_alpha   90.00
_cell.angle_beta   90.00
_cell.angle_gamma   90.00
#
_symmetry.space_group_name_H-M   'P 1'
#
loop_
_entity.id
_entity.type
_entity.pdbx_description
1 polymer ?
#
loop_
_entity_poly.entity_id
_entity_poly.type
_entity_poly.pdbx_seq_one_letter_code
_entity_poly.pdbx_strand_id
1 'polypeptide(L)' 'MNRQKKIQYIFKKRLKKAKAKLNPNHKPKYLSKAQRAKLDIEDQTAD' A
#
# COMPACT_ATOMS: atom_id res chain seq x y z
N MET A 1 -14.03 29.27 -2.22
CA MET A 1 -12.74 28.67 -2.65
C MET A 1 -12.50 29.01 -4.12
N ASN A 2 -11.45 29.75 -4.43
CA ASN A 2 -11.13 30.13 -5.82
C ASN A 2 -10.97 28.89 -6.70
N ARG A 3 -11.47 28.95 -7.95
CA ARG A 3 -11.42 27.84 -8.92
C ARG A 3 -10.00 27.29 -9.08
N GLN A 4 -9.00 28.16 -9.14
CA GLN A 4 -7.58 27.79 -9.20
C GLN A 4 -7.15 26.92 -8.00
N LYS A 5 -7.52 27.31 -6.76
CA LYS A 5 -7.23 26.51 -5.56
C LYS A 5 -7.90 25.13 -5.62
N LYS A 6 -9.13 25.06 -6.14
CA LYS A 6 -9.85 23.78 -6.31
C LYS A 6 -9.12 22.84 -7.28
N ILE A 7 -8.71 23.36 -8.44
CA ILE A 7 -7.98 22.59 -9.45
C ILE A 7 -6.65 22.07 -8.88
N GLN A 8 -5.88 22.94 -8.24
CA GLN A 8 -4.60 22.57 -7.62
C GLN A 8 -4.79 21.50 -6.53
N TYR A 9 -5.82 21.62 -5.70
CA TYR A 9 -6.12 20.63 -4.67
C TYR A 9 -6.44 19.25 -5.27
N ILE A 10 -7.31 19.21 -6.28
CA ILE A 10 -7.66 17.96 -6.99
C ILE A 10 -6.42 17.33 -7.64
N PHE A 11 -5.59 18.14 -8.29
CA PHE A 11 -4.35 17.69 -8.93
C PHE A 11 -3.38 17.07 -7.92
N LYS A 12 -3.09 17.79 -6.81
CA LYS A 12 -2.20 17.28 -5.75
C LYS A 12 -2.71 15.96 -5.15
N LYS A 13 -4.03 15.84 -4.95
CA LYS A 13 -4.65 14.61 -4.44
C LYS A 13 -4.47 13.42 -5.41
N ARG A 14 -4.67 13.64 -6.71
CA ARG A 14 -4.45 12.62 -7.75
C ARG A 14 -2.97 12.22 -7.84
N LEU A 15 -2.07 13.19 -7.82
CA LEU A 15 -0.63 12.97 -7.87
C LEU A 15 -0.14 12.16 -6.66
N LYS A 16 -0.60 12.48 -5.44
CA LYS A 16 -0.26 11.70 -4.23
C LYS A 16 -0.71 10.24 -4.34
N LYS A 17 -1.91 9.99 -4.88
CA LYS A 17 -2.40 8.62 -5.11
C LYS A 17 -1.57 7.87 -6.15
N ALA A 18 -1.18 8.52 -7.25
CA ALA A 18 -0.33 7.91 -8.28
C ALA A 18 1.05 7.55 -7.72
N LYS A 19 1.69 8.46 -6.99
CA LYS A 19 2.99 8.20 -6.32
C LYS A 19 2.90 7.07 -5.31
N ALA A 20 1.83 7.01 -4.52
CA ALA A 20 1.64 5.93 -3.55
C ALA A 20 1.48 4.55 -4.21
N LYS A 21 0.88 4.48 -5.40
CA LYS A 21 0.79 3.23 -6.19
C LYS A 21 2.14 2.81 -6.77
N LEU A 22 2.96 3.79 -7.20
CA LEU A 22 4.27 3.54 -7.79
C LEU A 22 5.33 3.14 -6.76
N ASN A 23 5.10 3.42 -5.47
CA ASN A 23 6.01 3.05 -4.39
C ASN A 23 5.66 1.65 -3.85
N PRO A 24 6.30 0.57 -4.32
CA PRO A 24 6.19 -0.73 -3.67
C PRO A 24 6.73 -0.64 -2.24
N ASN A 25 5.93 -1.06 -1.27
CA ASN A 25 6.42 -1.25 0.10
C ASN A 25 7.32 -2.49 0.11
N HIS A 26 8.62 -2.28 0.00
CA HIS A 26 9.63 -3.36 0.03
C HIS A 26 9.82 -4.00 1.41
N LYS A 27 9.23 -3.43 2.46
CA LYS A 27 9.35 -3.97 3.82
C LYS A 27 8.28 -5.05 4.01
N PRO A 28 8.65 -6.26 4.49
CA PRO A 28 7.67 -7.26 4.86
C PRO A 28 6.77 -6.68 5.94
N LYS A 29 5.45 -6.82 5.78
CA LYS A 29 4.47 -6.39 6.78
C LYS A 29 4.76 -7.14 8.07
N TYR A 30 4.78 -6.45 9.21
CA TYR A 30 4.92 -7.15 10.49
C TYR A 30 3.70 -8.05 10.71
N LEU A 31 3.95 -9.36 10.75
CA LEU A 31 2.97 -10.39 11.06
C LEU A 31 3.27 -10.95 12.46
N SER A 32 2.21 -11.24 13.22
CA SER A 32 2.33 -11.88 14.53
C SER A 32 2.88 -13.30 14.41
N LYS A 33 3.40 -13.88 15.50
CA LYS A 33 3.94 -15.25 15.51
C LYS A 33 2.92 -16.28 14.98
N ALA A 34 1.64 -16.13 15.36
CA ALA A 34 0.57 -17.00 14.90
C ALA A 34 0.29 -16.85 13.39
N GLN A 35 0.46 -15.66 12.82
CA GLN A 35 0.27 -15.43 11.38
C GLN A 35 1.43 -15.97 10.55
N ARG A 36 2.67 -15.92 11.05
CA ARG A 36 3.81 -16.56 10.37
C ARG A 36 3.66 -18.07 10.32
N ALA A 37 3.34 -18.70 11.44
CA ALA A 37 3.13 -20.15 11.49
C ALA A 37 2.04 -20.63 10.53
N LYS A 38 0.97 -19.83 10.32
CA LYS A 38 -0.07 -20.14 9.34
C LYS A 38 0.45 -20.07 7.90
N LEU A 39 1.24 -19.06 7.56
CA LEU A 39 1.84 -18.93 6.23
C LEU A 39 2.87 -20.03 5.97
N ASP A 40 3.71 -20.37 6.96
CA ASP A 40 4.68 -21.46 6.82
C ASP A 40 3.99 -22.82 6.59
N ILE A 41 2.84 -23.06 7.23
CA ILE A 41 2.02 -24.27 6.99
C ILE A 41 1.40 -24.23 5.59
N GLU A 42 0.83 -23.10 5.18
CA GLU A 42 0.25 -22.93 3.84
C GLU A 42 1.29 -23.14 2.74
N ASP A 43 2.51 -22.60 2.90
CA ASP A 43 3.62 -22.79 1.96
C ASP A 43 4.08 -24.26 1.92
N GLN A 44 4.15 -24.96 3.06
CA GLN A 44 4.53 -26.39 3.11
C GLN A 44 3.48 -27.35 2.54
N THR A 45 2.21 -26.94 2.48
CA THR A 45 1.12 -27.76 1.90
C THR A 45 0.95 -27.60 0.40
N ALA A 46 1.58 -26.58 -0.20
CA ALA A 46 1.46 -26.25 -1.61
C ALA A 46 2.60 -26.82 -2.48
N ASP A 47 3.66 -27.34 -1.85
CA ASP A 47 4.75 -28.13 -2.43
C ASP A 47 4.48 -29.64 -2.32
#